data_AF-N9QGI4-F1
#
_entry.id   AF-N9QGI4-F1
#
_cell.length_a   1.000
_cell.length_b   1.000
_cell.length_c   1.000
_cell.angle_alpha   90.00
_cell.angle_beta   90.00
_cell.angle_gamma   90.00
#
_symmetry.space_group_name_H-M   'P 1'
#
loop_
_entity.id
_entity.type
_entity.pdbx_description
1 polymer ?
#
loop_
_entity_poly.entity_id
_entity_poly.type
_entity_poly.pdbx_seq_one_letter_code
_entity_poly.pdbx_strand_id
1 'polypeptide(L)'
;MNILPVVPVLNASIDVRELLGTNPLRVFEDVAPHKTPYPYAVWSVVTANPENHLDCPANTDHVSFQIVVYDTEQKRASDIRAAIRMALEPHCYVTNIHPSHFERIADTNIFGRGFDANWFLDRIDRSAKIYSYIEKSRLFIGSQEVMIGKDFDLV
;
A
#
# COMPACT_ATOMS: atom_id res chain seq x y z
N MET A 1 8.63 -7.17 -0.09
CA MET A 1 7.36 -7.83 0.29
C MET A 1 6.51 -6.76 0.92
N ASN A 2 5.55 -6.24 0.17
CA ASN A 2 4.78 -5.08 0.57
C ASN A 2 3.79 -5.50 1.65
N ILE A 3 4.01 -5.04 2.89
CA ILE A 3 3.14 -5.39 4.01
C ILE A 3 1.78 -4.67 3.92
N LEU A 4 1.73 -3.50 3.28
CA LEU A 4 0.52 -2.69 3.12
C LEU A 4 0.00 -2.70 1.66
N PRO A 5 -1.33 -2.71 1.45
CA PRO A 5 -1.92 -2.63 0.12
C PRO A 5 -2.00 -1.18 -0.40
N VAL A 6 -0.99 -0.34 -0.14
CA VAL A 6 -0.97 1.09 -0.53
C VAL A 6 -1.14 1.27 -2.04
N VAL A 7 -0.31 0.59 -2.85
CA VAL A 7 -0.35 0.74 -4.32
C VAL A 7 -1.68 0.22 -4.92
N PRO A 8 -2.19 -0.97 -4.56
CA PRO A 8 -3.52 -1.41 -5.02
C PRO A 8 -4.65 -0.44 -4.68
N VAL A 9 -4.69 0.09 -3.46
CA VAL A 9 -5.74 1.04 -3.03
C VAL A 9 -5.65 2.34 -3.83
N LEU A 10 -4.45 2.88 -4.00
CA LEU A 10 -4.23 4.09 -4.80
C LEU A 10 -4.54 3.88 -6.30
N ASN A 11 -4.26 2.70 -6.84
CA ASN A 11 -4.57 2.36 -8.22
C ASN A 11 -6.08 2.23 -8.49
N ALA A 12 -6.88 1.94 -7.46
CA ALA A 12 -8.34 1.95 -7.59
C ALA A 12 -8.92 3.37 -7.72
N SER A 13 -8.23 4.39 -7.19
CA SER A 13 -8.68 5.78 -7.26
C SER A 13 -8.47 6.38 -8.66
N ILE A 14 -9.54 6.95 -9.23
CA ILE A 14 -9.45 7.66 -10.52
C ILE A 14 -8.64 8.96 -10.38
N ASP A 15 -8.88 9.73 -9.33
CA ASP A 15 -8.21 11.01 -9.06
C ASP A 15 -6.69 10.83 -8.94
N VAL A 16 -6.25 9.76 -8.27
CA VAL A 16 -4.81 9.46 -8.12
C VAL A 16 -4.20 9.03 -9.45
N ARG A 17 -4.92 8.22 -10.24
CA ARG A 17 -4.46 7.77 -11.57
C ARG A 17 -4.36 8.91 -12.58
N GLU A 18 -5.26 9.88 -12.54
CA GLU A 18 -5.18 11.06 -13.40
C GLU A 18 -3.92 11.89 -13.12
N LEU A 19 -3.50 11.94 -11.85
CA LEU A 19 -2.34 12.72 -11.42
C LEU A 19 -1.00 11.97 -11.56
N LEU A 20 -0.98 10.67 -11.27
CA LEU A 20 0.24 9.85 -11.18
C LEU A 20 0.36 8.80 -12.29
N GLY A 21 -0.57 8.77 -13.24
CA GLY A 21 -0.58 7.85 -14.36
C GLY A 21 -1.27 6.52 -14.08
N THR A 22 -1.56 5.79 -15.15
CA THR A 22 -2.32 4.53 -15.12
C THR A 22 -1.49 3.30 -15.52
N ASN A 23 -0.35 3.49 -16.20
CA ASN A 23 0.50 2.39 -16.65
C ASN A 23 1.96 2.82 -16.85
N PRO A 24 2.83 2.71 -15.83
CA PRO A 24 2.51 2.35 -14.45
C PRO A 24 1.93 3.54 -13.66
N LEU A 25 1.20 3.24 -12.58
CA LEU A 25 0.97 4.20 -11.52
C LEU A 25 2.32 4.56 -10.88
N ARG A 26 2.70 5.84 -10.87
CA ARG A 26 3.99 6.32 -10.33
C ARG A 26 3.97 6.46 -8.80
N VAL A 27 3.66 5.35 -8.13
CA VAL A 27 3.74 5.19 -6.67
C VAL A 27 4.63 4.00 -6.38
N PHE A 28 5.70 4.21 -5.63
CA PHE A 28 6.74 3.20 -5.40
C PHE A 28 6.91 2.94 -3.91
N GLU A 29 7.27 1.70 -3.56
CA GLU A 29 7.68 1.34 -2.20
C GLU A 29 9.17 1.61 -2.05
N ASP A 30 9.55 2.31 -0.97
CA ASP A 30 10.89 2.70 -0.53
C ASP A 30 11.73 3.57 -1.48
N VAL A 31 11.79 3.21 -2.76
CA VAL A 31 12.61 3.90 -3.75
C VAL A 31 11.92 3.91 -5.11
N ALA A 32 11.85 5.09 -5.72
CA ALA A 32 11.42 5.22 -7.10
C ALA A 32 12.55 4.74 -8.05
N PRO A 33 12.23 4.09 -9.19
CA PRO A 33 13.22 3.76 -10.20
C PRO A 33 14.05 4.97 -10.64
N HIS A 34 15.30 4.73 -11.01
CA HIS A 34 16.17 5.80 -11.47
C HIS A 34 15.55 6.55 -12.66
N LYS A 35 15.62 7.88 -12.64
CA LYS A 35 15.02 8.78 -13.65
C LYS A 35 13.49 8.69 -13.76
N THR A 36 12.80 8.31 -12.68
CA THR A 36 11.34 8.42 -12.62
C THR A 36 10.91 9.87 -12.89
N PRO A 37 9.99 10.12 -13.84
CA PRO A 37 9.52 11.46 -14.13
C PRO A 37 8.61 12.00 -13.02
N TYR A 38 8.74 13.28 -12.72
CA TYR A 38 7.82 13.99 -11.82
C TYR A 38 6.44 14.20 -12.47
N PRO A 39 5.34 14.15 -11.70
CA PRO A 39 5.27 13.80 -10.27
C PRO A 39 5.30 12.29 -10.04
N TYR A 40 5.81 11.88 -8.87
CA TYR A 40 5.70 10.52 -8.35
C TYR A 40 5.57 10.53 -6.83
N ALA A 41 5.13 9.41 -6.24
CA ALA A 41 5.12 9.23 -4.80
C ALA A 41 5.98 8.02 -4.38
N VAL A 42 6.56 8.12 -3.19
CA VAL A 42 7.24 7.01 -2.52
C VAL A 42 6.60 6.82 -1.16
N TRP A 43 6.38 5.57 -0.75
CA TRP A 43 5.95 5.24 0.59
C TRP A 43 6.87 4.22 1.24
N SER A 44 7.03 4.30 2.55
CA SER A 44 7.86 3.41 3.34
C SER A 44 7.21 3.09 4.68
N VAL A 45 7.47 1.89 5.18
CA VAL A 45 7.11 1.52 6.54
C VAL A 45 8.07 2.23 7.51
N VAL A 46 7.50 2.90 8.51
CA VAL A 46 8.24 3.56 9.59
C VAL A 46 8.37 2.62 10.79
N THR A 47 7.27 1.98 11.18
CA THR A 47 7.23 0.95 12.22
C THR A 47 6.19 -0.11 11.87
N ALA A 48 6.38 -1.33 12.36
CA ALA A 48 5.41 -2.40 12.24
C ALA A 48 5.44 -3.23 13.52
N ASN A 49 4.41 -3.05 14.35
CA ASN A 49 4.31 -3.65 15.67
C ASN A 49 3.09 -4.58 15.73
N PRO A 50 3.26 -5.86 16.10
CA PRO A 50 2.13 -6.71 16.42
C PRO A 50 1.46 -6.25 17.73
N GLU A 51 0.14 -6.25 17.76
CA GLU A 51 -0.63 -6.04 18.99
C GLU A 51 -0.65 -7.34 19.80
N ASN A 52 0.37 -7.53 20.63
CA ASN A 52 0.56 -8.76 21.41
C ASN A 52 -0.43 -8.88 22.57
N HIS A 53 -0.87 -10.11 22.82
CA HIS A 53 -1.71 -10.49 23.96
C HIS A 53 -0.96 -11.50 24.86
N LEU A 54 -1.37 -11.62 26.12
CA LEU A 54 -0.74 -12.56 27.07
C LEU A 54 -1.23 -13.99 26.91
N ASP A 55 -2.46 -14.15 26.42
CA ASP A 55 -3.20 -15.41 26.31
C ASP A 55 -3.21 -15.99 24.89
N CYS A 56 -2.91 -15.17 23.89
CA CYS A 56 -2.89 -15.59 22.49
C CYS A 56 -1.87 -14.81 21.65
N PRO A 57 -1.49 -15.32 20.46
CA PRO A 57 -0.71 -14.55 19.50
C PRO A 57 -1.43 -13.26 19.08
N ALA A 58 -0.67 -12.26 18.64
CA ALA A 58 -1.24 -11.04 18.07
C ALA A 58 -2.18 -11.35 16.90
N ASN A 59 -3.37 -10.76 16.94
CA ASN A 59 -4.43 -10.85 15.94
C ASN A 59 -4.44 -9.66 14.96
N THR A 60 -3.75 -8.57 15.28
CA THR A 60 -3.66 -7.36 14.46
C THR A 60 -2.21 -6.86 14.43
N ASP A 61 -1.78 -6.39 13.27
CA ASP A 61 -0.52 -5.67 13.10
C ASP A 61 -0.79 -4.18 12.96
N HIS A 62 -0.20 -3.38 13.83
CA HIS A 62 -0.17 -1.93 13.72
C HIS A 62 1.07 -1.51 12.92
N VAL A 63 0.85 -1.06 11.69
CA VAL A 63 1.91 -0.61 10.79
C VAL A 63 1.80 0.90 10.59
N SER A 64 2.85 1.63 10.97
CA SER A 64 2.99 3.06 10.66
C SER A 64 3.78 3.22 9.38
N PHE A 65 3.33 4.06 8.47
CA PHE A 65 3.98 4.34 7.19
C PHE A 65 4.01 5.83 6.90
N GLN A 66 4.95 6.23 6.06
CA GLN A 66 5.05 7.59 5.52
C GLN A 66 4.92 7.51 4.01
N ILE A 67 4.18 8.45 3.42
CA ILE A 67 4.12 8.62 1.95
C ILE A 67 4.48 10.06 1.59
N VAL A 68 5.37 10.23 0.61
CA VAL A 68 5.87 11.52 0.14
C VAL A 68 5.72 11.61 -1.37
N VAL A 69 5.05 12.67 -1.83
CA VAL A 69 4.98 13.07 -3.23
C VAL A 69 6.15 13.97 -3.54
N TYR A 70 6.82 13.71 -4.66
CA TYR A 70 7.86 14.57 -5.21
C TYR A 70 7.40 15.21 -6.51
N ASP A 71 7.65 16.50 -6.63
CA ASP A 71 7.34 17.27 -7.84
C ASP A 71 8.27 18.49 -7.99
N THR A 72 8.37 19.00 -9.22
CA THR A 72 9.01 20.30 -9.52
C THR A 72 8.09 21.50 -9.21
N GLU A 73 6.80 21.25 -9.00
CA GLU A 73 5.79 22.27 -8.67
C GLU A 73 5.20 22.05 -7.28
N GLN A 74 5.43 22.99 -6.36
CA GLN A 74 5.00 22.89 -4.97
C GLN A 74 3.48 22.69 -4.80
N LYS A 75 2.68 23.43 -5.56
CA LYS A 75 1.22 23.38 -5.46
C LYS A 75 0.73 22.01 -5.91
N ARG A 76 1.19 21.54 -7.07
CA ARG A 76 0.82 20.23 -7.63
C ARG A 76 1.21 19.09 -6.68
N ALA A 77 2.40 19.13 -6.08
CA ALA A 77 2.77 18.16 -5.04
C ALA A 77 1.78 18.14 -3.85
N SER A 78 1.31 19.31 -3.43
CA SER A 78 0.37 19.45 -2.31
C SER A 78 -1.03 18.94 -2.67
N ASP A 79 -1.49 19.20 -3.89
CA ASP A 79 -2.77 18.72 -4.43
C ASP A 79 -2.76 17.18 -4.58
N ILE A 80 -1.67 16.61 -5.10
CA ILE A 80 -1.49 15.16 -5.21
C ILE A 80 -1.47 14.49 -3.83
N ARG A 81 -0.74 15.07 -2.86
CA ARG A 81 -0.76 14.58 -1.48
C ARG A 81 -2.19 14.53 -0.93
N ALA A 82 -3.00 15.55 -1.19
CA ALA A 82 -4.39 15.58 -0.74
C ALA A 82 -5.23 14.48 -1.41
N ALA A 83 -5.07 14.25 -2.72
CA ALA A 83 -5.74 13.16 -3.43
C ALA A 83 -5.36 11.77 -2.88
N ILE A 84 -4.07 11.53 -2.66
CA ILE A 84 -3.56 10.30 -2.04
C ILE A 84 -4.17 10.10 -0.64
N ARG A 85 -4.17 11.16 0.18
CA ARG A 85 -4.73 11.11 1.53
C ARG A 85 -6.20 10.73 1.51
N MET A 86 -7.01 11.39 0.68
CA MET A 86 -8.44 11.08 0.54
C MET A 86 -8.69 9.64 0.09
N ALA A 87 -7.85 9.09 -0.79
CA ALA A 87 -7.95 7.71 -1.23
C ALA A 87 -7.57 6.69 -0.14
N LEU A 88 -6.67 7.05 0.77
CA LEU A 88 -6.16 6.14 1.81
C LEU A 88 -6.91 6.24 3.15
N GLU A 89 -7.48 7.39 3.51
CA GLU A 89 -8.19 7.60 4.78
C GLU A 89 -9.35 6.61 5.08
N PRO A 90 -10.07 6.05 4.09
CA PRO A 90 -11.04 4.98 4.37
C PRO A 90 -10.43 3.67 4.87
N HIS A 91 -9.11 3.48 4.71
CA HIS A 91 -8.40 2.24 4.98
C HIS A 91 -7.34 2.36 6.09
N CYS A 92 -6.93 3.59 6.42
CA CYS A 92 -5.88 3.88 7.39
C CYS A 92 -6.16 5.23 8.06
N TYR A 93 -5.49 5.52 9.17
CA TYR A 93 -5.66 6.79 9.87
C TYR A 93 -4.41 7.66 9.73
N VAL A 94 -4.60 8.90 9.27
CA VAL A 94 -3.52 9.88 9.15
C VAL A 94 -3.13 10.36 10.54
N THR A 95 -1.84 10.28 10.85
CA THR A 95 -1.29 10.66 12.17
C THR A 95 -0.55 11.99 12.12
N ASN A 96 -0.06 12.39 10.94
CA ASN A 96 0.70 13.61 10.76
C ASN A 96 0.62 14.10 9.31
N ILE A 97 0.59 15.42 9.07
CA ILE A 97 0.53 16.03 7.73
C ILE A 97 1.91 16.48 7.21
N HIS A 98 2.97 15.91 7.76
CA HIS A 98 4.37 16.07 7.38
C HIS A 98 4.92 14.78 6.76
N PRO A 99 5.98 14.83 5.94
CA PRO A 99 6.92 15.93 5.76
C PRO A 99 6.48 16.95 4.71
N SER A 100 7.01 18.17 4.83
CA SER A 100 6.95 19.21 3.79
C SER A 100 8.33 19.84 3.69
N HIS A 101 9.04 19.55 2.61
CA HIS A 101 10.41 20.00 2.39
C HIS A 101 10.65 20.33 0.92
N PHE A 102 11.82 20.87 0.61
CA PHE A 102 12.31 20.90 -0.76
C PHE A 102 13.80 20.61 -0.75
N GLU A 103 14.27 20.04 -1.84
CA GLU A 103 15.68 19.87 -2.14
C GLU A 103 16.00 20.55 -3.47
N ARG A 104 17.27 20.84 -3.69
CA ARG A 104 17.77 21.43 -4.93
C ARG A 104 18.66 20.42 -5.62
N ILE A 105 18.22 19.95 -6.79
CA ILE A 105 19.01 19.09 -7.66
C ILE A 105 19.43 19.94 -8.86
N ALA A 106 20.74 20.24 -8.96
CA ALA A 106 21.26 21.27 -9.86
C ALA A 106 20.50 22.59 -9.69
N ASP A 107 19.87 23.13 -10.75
CA ASP A 107 19.07 24.36 -10.69
C ASP A 107 17.57 24.12 -10.51
N THR A 108 17.15 22.87 -10.27
CA THR A 108 15.74 22.50 -10.14
C THR A 108 15.35 22.26 -8.69
N ASN A 109 14.34 22.99 -8.20
CA ASN A 109 13.71 22.69 -6.91
C ASN A 109 12.81 21.46 -7.04
N ILE A 110 13.00 20.49 -6.14
CA ILE A 110 12.12 19.33 -5.99
C ILE A 110 11.43 19.46 -4.64
N PHE A 111 10.10 19.47 -4.66
CA PHE A 111 9.25 19.65 -3.48
C PHE A 111 8.73 18.30 -3.01
N GLY A 112 9.06 17.92 -1.78
CA GLY A 112 8.52 16.75 -1.09
C GLY A 112 7.29 17.14 -0.25
N ARG A 113 6.12 16.55 -0.52
CA ARG A 113 4.88 16.77 0.24
C ARG A 113 4.30 15.41 0.65
N GLY A 114 4.24 15.15 1.94
CA GLY A 114 3.82 13.87 2.47
C GLY A 114 2.97 13.96 3.74
N PHE A 115 2.65 12.79 4.25
CA PHE A 115 1.95 12.56 5.51
C PHE A 115 2.40 11.22 6.11
N ASP A 116 2.24 11.09 7.42
CA ASP A 116 2.37 9.82 8.14
C ASP A 116 0.96 9.29 8.43
N ALA A 117 0.80 7.98 8.31
CA ALA A 117 -0.44 7.30 8.60
C ALA A 117 -0.19 5.91 9.14
N ASN A 118 -1.21 5.36 9.78
CA ASN A 118 -1.13 4.08 10.44
C ASN A 118 -2.24 3.18 9.93
N TRP A 119 -1.89 1.91 9.73
CA TRP A 119 -2.75 0.89 9.19
C TRP A 119 -2.81 -0.26 10.19
N PHE A 120 -4.02 -0.62 10.60
CA PHE A 120 -4.27 -1.82 11.40
C PHE A 120 -4.66 -2.96 10.46
N LEU A 121 -3.79 -3.95 10.36
CA LEU A 121 -4.00 -5.12 9.53
C LEU A 121 -4.44 -6.29 10.39
N ASP A 122 -5.68 -6.74 10.17
CA ASP A 122 -6.15 -7.96 10.80
C ASP A 122 -5.39 -9.16 10.23
N ARG A 123 -4.73 -9.89 11.13
CA ARG A 123 -4.24 -11.23 10.88
C ARG A 123 -5.46 -12.13 10.94
N ILE A 124 -6.25 -12.17 9.87
CA ILE A 124 -7.25 -13.23 9.69
C ILE A 124 -6.49 -14.53 9.97
N ASP A 125 -6.92 -15.26 11.00
CA ASP A 125 -6.38 -16.57 11.34
C ASP A 125 -6.14 -17.31 10.03
N ARG A 126 -4.87 -17.59 9.71
CA ARG A 126 -4.49 -18.16 8.41
C ARG A 126 -5.22 -19.50 8.18
N SER A 127 -5.77 -20.11 9.24
CA SER A 127 -6.69 -21.23 9.15
C SER A 127 -7.94 -20.91 8.31
N ALA A 128 -8.61 -19.77 8.50
CA ALA A 128 -9.90 -19.46 7.87
C ALA A 128 -9.80 -19.21 6.35
N LYS A 129 -8.67 -18.65 5.87
CA LYS A 129 -8.41 -18.53 4.43
C LYS A 129 -8.05 -19.86 3.77
N ILE A 130 -7.36 -20.76 4.49
CA ILE A 130 -7.07 -22.12 4.01
C ILE A 130 -8.36 -22.93 3.91
N TYR A 131 -9.24 -22.88 4.92
CA TYR A 131 -10.52 -23.59 4.90
C TYR A 131 -11.48 -23.08 3.81
N SER A 132 -11.57 -21.76 3.59
CA SER A 132 -12.39 -21.18 2.51
C SER A 132 -11.93 -21.61 1.11
N TYR A 133 -10.62 -21.80 0.91
CA TYR A 133 -10.06 -22.21 -0.38
C TYR A 133 -10.20 -23.73 -0.62
N ILE A 134 -10.10 -24.54 0.44
CA ILE A 134 -10.36 -26.00 0.39
C ILE A 134 -11.85 -26.29 0.14
N GLU A 135 -12.77 -25.54 0.74
CA GLU A 135 -14.20 -25.72 0.46
C GLU A 135 -14.60 -25.27 -0.96
N LYS A 136 -14.08 -24.15 -1.46
CA LYS A 136 -14.37 -23.70 -2.83
C LYS A 136 -13.80 -24.61 -3.93
N SER A 137 -12.82 -25.45 -3.61
CA SER A 137 -12.26 -26.45 -4.53
C SER A 137 -12.90 -27.84 -4.37
N ARG A 138 -13.78 -28.04 -3.38
CA ARG A 138 -14.63 -29.22 -3.23
C ARG A 138 -15.98 -28.99 -3.95
N LEU A 139 -15.98 -29.09 -5.28
CA LEU A 139 -17.22 -29.28 -6.01
C LEU A 139 -17.62 -30.76 -5.89
N PHE A 140 -18.67 -31.06 -5.12
CA PHE A 140 -19.19 -32.44 -5.01
C PHE A 140 -19.81 -32.88 -6.34
N ILE A 141 -19.16 -33.83 -7.03
CA ILE A 141 -19.73 -34.59 -8.14
C ILE A 141 -19.86 -36.04 -7.67
N GLY A 142 -21.01 -36.41 -7.11
CA GLY A 142 -21.25 -37.76 -6.60
C GLY A 142 -20.46 -38.13 -5.33
N SER A 143 -20.58 -39.39 -4.91
CA SER A 143 -20.12 -39.92 -3.61
C SER A 143 -18.62 -40.25 -3.52
N GLN A 144 -17.76 -39.58 -4.30
CA GLN A 144 -16.30 -39.72 -4.18
C GLN A 144 -15.60 -38.36 -4.07
N GLU A 145 -14.74 -38.22 -3.06
CA GLU A 145 -13.86 -37.06 -2.89
C GLU A 145 -12.72 -37.11 -3.94
N VAL A 146 -12.57 -36.06 -4.74
CA VAL A 146 -11.43 -35.91 -5.68
C VAL A 146 -10.70 -34.60 -5.36
N MET A 147 -9.43 -34.70 -5.00
CA MET A 147 -8.53 -33.54 -4.82
C MET A 147 -7.94 -33.15 -6.18
N ILE A 148 -8.34 -32.01 -6.74
CA ILE A 148 -7.72 -31.47 -7.96
C ILE A 148 -6.50 -30.65 -7.54
N GLY A 149 -5.32 -31.26 -7.59
CA GLY A 149 -4.05 -30.52 -7.52
C GLY A 149 -3.88 -29.69 -8.79
N LYS A 150 -3.78 -28.37 -8.66
CA LYS A 150 -3.17 -27.53 -9.71
C LYS A 150 -1.76 -27.20 -9.27
N ASP A 151 -0.80 -27.67 -10.07
CA ASP A 151 0.61 -27.31 -9.99
C ASP A 151 0.76 -25.79 -9.97
N PHE A 152 1.45 -25.28 -8.96
CA PHE A 152 1.89 -23.90 -8.90
C PHE A 152 3.29 -23.84 -9.50
N ASP A 153 3.39 -23.38 -10.76
CA ASP A 153 4.65 -22.86 -11.28
C ASP A 153 4.91 -21.48 -10.68
N LEU A 154 6.01 -21.39 -9.93
CA LEU A 154 6.62 -20.14 -9.49
C LEU A 154 7.36 -19.51 -10.67
N VAL A 155 6.81 -18.42 -11.22
CA VAL A 155 7.58 -17.35 -11.88
C VAL A 155 7.00 -16.00 -11.46
#